data_AF-B4W0M1-F1
#
_entry.id   AF-B4W0M1-F1
#
_cell.length_a   1.000
_cell.length_b   1.000
_cell.length_c   1.000
_cell.angle_alpha   90.00
_cell.angle_beta   90.00
_cell.angle_gamma   90.00
#
_symmetry.space_group_name_H-M   'P 1'
#
loop_
_entity.id
_entity.type
_entity.pdbx_description
1 polymer ?
#
loop_
_entity_poly.entity_id
_entity_poly.type
_entity_poly.pdbx_seq_one_letter_code
_entity_poly.pdbx_strand_id
1 'polypeptide(L)'
;MEFKVAKNTFNYRVFTVKSFSKNVSIKSQFQRQLWQAIDRINTLPIAAQLTPNTVPLHRTSISNYVCYRSAIALKLSSAWQQTPLDIAHQLTEALLTLSQESADTIGINFTVEVLPPGWILFRLGDRALATYLQECFKIPYFPSVSPNDLNDKFHPKGGRGNREKSQHNQPDSDQLFPIQYVHARCCSLLRLADEQGLIEITDTGGGEDGGDGGDGEDGGAGEAGEAGEAGGAGEAGEAGEAGEAEGDKEELFSVTTHPSPITIIYPNPIPWLQDAGDSNRESVRLRTNHPAEWDLIVQLFDLLDVISTSDCQRWVKQGLAVSEAYEQFYKSCRIWGEVKIHDLPLARARLGLIGVTQVVLRSLLEKLGVSAPRAL
;
A
#
# COMPACT_ATOMS: atom_id res chain seq x y z
N MET A 1 26.31 17.91 29.03
CA MET A 1 26.70 18.91 28.02
C MET A 1 25.46 19.25 27.22
N GLU A 2 24.86 20.39 27.54
CA GLU A 2 23.70 20.94 26.84
C GLU A 2 24.08 21.25 25.40
N PHE A 3 23.43 20.58 24.45
CA PHE A 3 23.49 21.01 23.05
C PHE A 3 22.66 22.28 22.93
N LYS A 4 23.34 23.43 22.98
CA LYS A 4 22.81 24.72 22.54
C LYS A 4 22.18 24.52 21.16
N VAL A 5 20.87 24.74 21.10
CA VAL A 5 20.08 24.82 19.88
C VAL A 5 20.60 25.98 19.05
N ALA A 6 21.58 25.70 18.18
CA ALA A 6 21.92 26.57 17.09
C ALA A 6 20.71 26.58 16.14
N LYS A 7 20.14 27.76 15.92
CA LYS A 7 19.20 28.04 14.84
C LYS A 7 19.93 27.84 13.51
N ASN A 8 20.15 26.58 13.13
CA ASN A 8 20.54 26.24 11.77
C ASN A 8 19.28 26.34 10.94
N THR A 9 19.21 27.36 10.10
CA THR A 9 18.38 27.37 8.90
C THR A 9 18.91 26.21 8.05
N PHE A 10 18.46 24.98 8.32
CA PHE A 10 18.84 23.82 7.54
C PHE A 10 18.38 24.09 6.10
N ASN A 11 19.33 24.10 5.16
CA ASN A 11 19.06 24.14 3.72
C ASN A 11 18.44 22.81 3.27
N TYR A 12 17.29 22.44 3.83
CA TYR A 12 16.54 21.28 3.39
C TYR A 12 15.78 21.65 2.12
N ARG A 13 15.86 20.79 1.12
CA ARG A 13 15.12 20.97 -0.14
C ARG A 13 14.05 19.90 -0.25
N VAL A 14 12.87 20.25 -0.76
CA VAL A 14 11.74 19.31 -0.87
C VAL A 14 11.75 18.67 -2.24
N PHE A 15 11.74 17.33 -2.25
CA PHE A 15 11.73 16.49 -3.44
C PHE A 15 10.48 15.60 -3.44
N THR A 16 9.76 15.55 -4.55
CA THR A 16 8.50 14.81 -4.66
C THR A 16 8.68 13.52 -5.48
N VAL A 17 8.24 12.39 -4.93
CA VAL A 17 8.15 11.11 -5.64
C VAL A 17 6.73 10.89 -6.14
N LYS A 18 6.56 10.52 -7.41
CA LYS A 18 5.26 10.24 -8.03
C LYS A 18 4.54 9.07 -7.34
N SER A 19 3.20 9.14 -7.28
CA SER A 19 2.30 8.14 -6.64
C SER A 19 2.56 6.68 -7.11
N PHE A 20 2.29 5.75 -6.20
CA PHE A 20 2.72 4.35 -6.18
C PHE A 20 1.83 3.40 -7.00
N SER A 21 1.11 3.88 -8.02
CA SER A 21 0.07 3.10 -8.72
C SER A 21 0.53 1.76 -9.33
N LYS A 22 1.85 1.57 -9.53
CA LYS A 22 2.44 0.30 -10.03
C LYS A 22 3.61 -0.24 -9.20
N ASN A 23 4.15 0.52 -8.25
CA ASN A 23 5.35 0.14 -7.50
C ASN A 23 5.32 0.84 -6.15
N VAL A 24 5.11 0.08 -5.07
CA VAL A 24 4.92 0.57 -3.69
C VAL A 24 6.23 0.85 -2.97
N SER A 25 7.35 0.28 -3.44
CA SER A 25 8.67 0.48 -2.83
C SER A 25 9.19 1.91 -3.04
N ILE A 26 9.40 2.63 -1.95
CA ILE A 26 10.06 3.94 -1.95
C ILE A 26 11.50 3.78 -2.47
N LYS A 27 12.20 2.74 -2.02
CA LYS A 27 13.57 2.46 -2.46
C LYS A 27 13.67 2.34 -3.97
N SER A 28 12.79 1.57 -4.60
CA SER A 28 12.81 1.35 -6.06
C SER A 28 12.53 2.64 -6.84
N GLN A 29 11.64 3.49 -6.33
CA GLN A 29 11.34 4.79 -6.95
C GLN A 29 12.52 5.75 -6.83
N PHE A 30 13.14 5.85 -5.66
CA PHE A 30 14.34 6.65 -5.45
C PHE A 30 15.50 6.19 -6.32
N GLN A 31 15.72 4.89 -6.42
CA GLN A 31 16.72 4.32 -7.31
C GLN A 31 16.48 4.72 -8.77
N ARG A 32 15.23 4.69 -9.24
CA ARG A 32 14.85 5.12 -10.59
C ARG A 32 15.06 6.61 -10.82
N GLN A 33 14.62 7.46 -9.89
CA GLN A 33 14.76 8.92 -10.03
C GLN A 33 16.22 9.37 -9.93
N LEU A 34 17.01 8.76 -9.03
CA LEU A 34 18.46 8.97 -8.98
C LEU A 34 19.11 8.56 -10.30
N TRP A 35 18.73 7.42 -10.87
CA TRP A 35 19.23 6.99 -12.17
C TRP A 35 18.88 7.98 -13.29
N GLN A 36 17.66 8.50 -13.33
CA GLN A 36 17.25 9.56 -14.27
C GLN A 36 18.03 10.87 -14.08
N ALA A 37 18.31 11.24 -12.82
CA ALA A 37 19.12 12.43 -12.52
C ALA A 37 20.58 12.27 -13.01
N ILE A 38 21.15 11.07 -12.86
CA ILE A 38 22.49 10.74 -13.37
C ILE A 38 22.53 10.89 -14.90
N ASP A 39 21.56 10.29 -15.59
CA ASP A 39 21.45 10.32 -17.06
C ASP A 39 21.33 11.75 -17.61
N ARG A 40 20.60 12.62 -16.90
CA ARG A 40 20.48 14.04 -17.25
C ARG A 40 21.78 14.84 -17.10
N ILE A 41 22.53 14.59 -16.04
CA ILE A 41 23.76 15.35 -15.74
C ILE A 41 24.89 14.91 -16.67
N ASN A 42 24.97 13.62 -16.96
CA ASN A 42 26.08 13.09 -17.72
C ASN A 42 25.68 11.87 -18.56
N THR A 43 25.84 12.01 -19.88
CA THR A 43 25.53 10.98 -20.88
C THR A 43 26.67 9.99 -21.10
N LEU A 44 27.77 10.09 -20.33
CA LEU A 44 28.89 9.15 -20.45
C LEU A 44 28.44 7.68 -20.30
N PRO A 45 29.12 6.73 -20.96
CA PRO A 45 28.75 5.30 -20.99
C PRO A 45 28.77 4.58 -19.62
N ILE A 46 29.09 5.28 -18.52
CA ILE A 46 28.93 4.77 -17.14
C ILE A 46 27.45 4.56 -16.81
N ALA A 47 26.55 5.38 -17.37
CA ALA A 47 25.11 5.14 -17.30
C ALA A 47 24.71 3.78 -17.92
N ALA A 48 25.48 3.27 -18.89
CA ALA A 48 25.25 1.96 -19.49
C ALA A 48 25.63 0.78 -18.57
N GLN A 49 26.40 1.00 -17.49
CA GLN A 49 26.75 -0.03 -16.50
C GLN A 49 25.91 0.04 -15.21
N LEU A 50 25.17 1.13 -15.01
CA LEU A 50 24.28 1.32 -13.86
C LEU A 50 22.84 1.05 -14.31
N THR A 51 22.19 0.07 -13.70
CA THR A 51 20.72 -0.05 -13.75
C THR A 51 20.12 0.57 -12.49
N PRO A 52 18.84 0.98 -12.48
CA PRO A 52 18.20 1.57 -11.29
C PRO A 52 18.47 0.78 -10.00
N ASN A 53 18.35 -0.56 -10.06
CA ASN A 53 18.52 -1.43 -8.90
C ASN A 53 19.96 -1.45 -8.33
N THR A 54 20.95 -0.98 -9.09
CA THR A 54 22.37 -0.92 -8.69
C THR A 54 22.77 0.41 -8.05
N VAL A 55 21.88 1.39 -8.03
CA VAL A 55 22.10 2.67 -7.32
C VAL A 55 22.12 2.36 -5.82
N PRO A 56 23.24 2.62 -5.10
CA PRO A 56 23.36 2.28 -3.69
C PRO A 56 22.44 3.16 -2.87
N LEU A 57 21.39 2.56 -2.32
CA LEU A 57 20.39 3.23 -1.51
C LEU A 57 20.02 2.33 -0.33
N HIS A 58 20.25 2.83 0.87
CA HIS A 58 20.02 2.10 2.10
C HIS A 58 18.98 2.82 2.95
N ARG A 59 18.02 2.06 3.46
CA ARG A 59 17.12 2.55 4.49
C ARG A 59 17.88 2.64 5.80
N THR A 60 17.61 3.70 6.55
CA THR A 60 18.21 3.95 7.87
C THR A 60 17.10 4.46 8.77
N SER A 61 16.98 3.83 9.93
CA SER A 61 16.07 4.25 10.99
C SER A 61 16.88 5.04 12.00
N ILE A 62 16.70 6.36 12.03
CA ILE A 62 17.15 7.21 13.13
C ILE A 62 15.88 7.57 13.89
N SER A 63 15.86 7.32 15.19
CA SER A 63 14.72 7.53 16.11
C SER A 63 13.62 8.44 15.57
N ASN A 64 12.46 7.87 15.26
CA ASN A 64 11.23 8.53 14.77
C ASN A 64 11.32 9.18 13.38
N TYR A 65 12.27 8.77 12.53
CA TYR A 65 12.36 9.22 11.15
C TYR A 65 12.68 8.05 10.21
N VAL A 66 11.92 7.95 9.11
CA VAL A 66 12.27 7.09 7.99
C VAL A 66 13.23 7.87 7.08
N CYS A 67 14.47 7.36 6.97
CA CYS A 67 15.50 7.97 6.14
C CYS A 67 16.01 6.99 5.08
N TYR A 68 16.40 7.53 3.93
CA TYR A 68 17.16 6.80 2.91
C TYR A 68 18.48 7.51 2.66
N ARG A 69 19.56 6.74 2.58
CA ARG A 69 20.91 7.25 2.36
C ARG A 69 21.49 6.66 1.09
N SER A 70 21.95 7.52 0.19
CA SER A 70 22.59 7.13 -1.06
C SER A 70 24.08 7.45 -1.04
N ALA A 71 24.89 6.47 -1.47
CA ALA A 71 26.34 6.59 -1.64
C ALA A 71 26.74 6.86 -3.10
N ILE A 72 25.77 7.16 -3.97
CA ILE A 72 25.98 7.13 -5.43
C ILE A 72 27.04 8.12 -5.90
N ALA A 73 27.13 9.30 -5.29
CA ALA A 73 28.12 10.29 -5.67
C ALA A 73 29.56 9.82 -5.42
N LEU A 74 29.78 9.01 -4.38
CA LEU A 74 31.08 8.38 -4.10
C LEU A 74 31.46 7.40 -5.23
N LYS A 75 30.50 6.60 -5.69
CA LYS A 75 30.69 5.65 -6.79
C LYS A 75 30.95 6.35 -8.13
N LEU A 76 30.35 7.52 -8.36
CA LEU A 76 30.50 8.29 -9.60
C LEU A 76 31.78 9.14 -9.64
N SER A 77 32.39 9.46 -8.50
CA SER A 77 33.54 10.37 -8.41
C SER A 77 34.71 10.01 -9.33
N SER A 78 35.12 8.74 -9.34
CA SER A 78 36.21 8.25 -10.22
C SER A 78 35.85 8.34 -11.70
N ALA A 79 34.57 8.23 -12.01
CA ALA A 79 34.07 8.12 -13.36
C ALA A 79 33.82 9.52 -13.98
N TRP A 80 33.38 10.48 -13.16
CA TRP A 80 33.11 11.86 -13.56
C TRP A 80 34.29 12.81 -13.30
N GLN A 81 35.36 12.33 -12.64
CA GLN A 81 36.55 13.12 -12.29
C GLN A 81 36.20 14.41 -11.51
N GLN A 82 35.21 14.30 -10.62
CA GLN A 82 34.73 15.39 -9.77
C GLN A 82 34.69 14.93 -8.31
N THR A 83 34.70 15.89 -7.37
CA THR A 83 34.59 15.53 -5.96
C THR A 83 33.21 14.90 -5.68
N PRO A 84 33.11 13.88 -4.82
CA PRO A 84 31.82 13.28 -4.51
C PRO A 84 30.82 14.28 -3.93
N LEU A 85 31.29 15.34 -3.27
CA LEU A 85 30.44 16.38 -2.71
C LEU A 85 29.80 17.23 -3.82
N ASP A 86 30.58 17.66 -4.81
CA ASP A 86 30.07 18.43 -5.95
C ASP A 86 29.06 17.61 -6.76
N ILE A 87 29.34 16.32 -6.96
CA ILE A 87 28.43 15.39 -7.63
C ILE A 87 27.12 15.25 -6.84
N ALA A 88 27.18 15.14 -5.50
CA ALA A 88 25.99 15.02 -4.66
C ALA A 88 25.11 16.28 -4.73
N HIS A 89 25.71 17.47 -4.78
CA HIS A 89 24.99 18.72 -5.00
C HIS A 89 24.33 18.77 -6.39
N GLN A 90 25.07 18.45 -7.46
CA GLN A 90 24.52 18.40 -8.82
C GLN A 90 23.35 17.43 -8.96
N LEU A 91 23.47 16.23 -8.38
CA LEU A 91 22.38 15.26 -8.35
C LEU A 91 21.16 15.78 -7.61
N THR A 92 21.37 16.47 -6.49
CA THR A 92 20.26 17.06 -5.72
C THR A 92 19.54 18.15 -6.52
N GLU A 93 20.26 19.01 -7.25
CA GLU A 93 19.65 19.99 -8.17
C GLU A 93 18.82 19.30 -9.26
N ALA A 94 19.40 18.31 -9.94
CA ALA A 94 18.71 17.60 -11.03
C ALA A 94 17.44 16.88 -10.56
N LEU A 95 17.46 16.30 -9.35
CA LEU A 95 16.28 15.71 -8.71
C LEU A 95 15.17 16.74 -8.47
N LEU A 96 15.51 17.95 -8.04
CA LEU A 96 14.52 19.00 -7.80
C LEU A 96 13.89 19.49 -9.11
N THR A 97 14.68 19.61 -10.18
CA THR A 97 14.17 19.93 -11.52
C THR A 97 13.21 18.84 -12.01
N LEU A 98 13.59 17.56 -11.87
CA LEU A 98 12.73 16.41 -12.20
C LEU A 98 11.40 16.41 -11.45
N SER A 99 11.42 16.87 -10.19
CA SER A 99 10.23 16.98 -9.34
C SER A 99 9.25 18.04 -9.88
N GLN A 100 9.77 19.20 -10.31
CA GLN A 100 8.97 20.35 -10.77
C GLN A 100 8.26 20.10 -12.10
N GLU A 101 8.84 19.28 -12.98
CA GLU A 101 8.25 18.91 -14.28
C GLU A 101 7.01 18.00 -14.16
N SER A 102 6.63 17.62 -12.94
CA SER A 102 5.56 16.65 -12.68
C SER A 102 4.45 17.14 -11.75
N ALA A 103 4.19 18.45 -11.79
CA ALA A 103 3.29 19.16 -10.87
C ALA A 103 1.84 18.60 -10.79
N ASP A 104 1.38 17.83 -11.77
CA ASP A 104 0.00 17.32 -11.80
C ASP A 104 -0.23 16.01 -11.02
N THR A 105 0.80 15.42 -10.42
CA THR A 105 0.66 14.14 -9.69
C THR A 105 0.81 14.35 -8.19
N ILE A 106 -0.18 13.87 -7.39
CA ILE A 106 -0.03 13.74 -5.93
C ILE A 106 1.20 12.89 -5.67
N GLY A 107 2.19 13.47 -4.98
CA GLY A 107 3.45 12.80 -4.70
C GLY A 107 3.89 12.97 -3.26
N ILE A 108 4.88 12.17 -2.87
CA ILE A 108 5.38 12.12 -1.50
C ILE A 108 6.61 12.99 -1.39
N ASN A 109 6.55 13.95 -0.47
CA ASN A 109 7.58 14.96 -0.26
C ASN A 109 8.65 14.46 0.71
N PHE A 110 9.89 14.49 0.27
CA PHE A 110 11.07 14.17 1.07
C PHE A 110 11.94 15.41 1.22
N THR A 111 12.56 15.57 2.38
CA THR A 111 13.64 16.55 2.51
C THR A 111 14.96 15.92 2.09
N VAL A 112 15.73 16.62 1.29
CA VAL A 112 17.03 16.18 0.79
C VAL A 112 18.14 16.99 1.46
N GLU A 113 19.15 16.30 1.96
CA GLU A 113 20.31 16.86 2.63
C GLU A 113 21.58 16.19 2.07
N VAL A 114 22.56 16.99 1.66
CA VAL A 114 23.88 16.50 1.22
C VAL A 114 24.84 16.57 2.41
N LEU A 115 25.50 15.44 2.71
CA LEU A 115 26.43 15.30 3.82
C LEU A 115 27.84 14.93 3.32
N PRO A 116 28.93 15.46 3.89
CA PRO A 116 30.28 15.05 3.53
C PRO A 116 30.54 13.53 3.75
N PRO A 117 31.39 12.88 2.95
CA PRO A 117 32.12 13.42 1.79
C PRO A 117 31.30 13.49 0.48
N GLY A 118 30.02 13.09 0.48
CA GLY A 118 29.18 13.02 -0.72
C GLY A 118 27.98 12.09 -0.57
N TRP A 119 27.43 11.99 0.65
CA TRP A 119 26.22 11.24 0.92
C TRP A 119 25.00 12.09 0.62
N ILE A 120 23.97 11.48 0.04
CA ILE A 120 22.67 12.13 -0.14
C ILE A 120 21.68 11.46 0.82
N LEU A 121 21.13 12.25 1.75
CA LEU A 121 20.16 11.81 2.74
C LEU A 121 18.78 12.33 2.36
N PHE A 122 17.82 11.42 2.26
CA PHE A 122 16.41 11.71 2.06
C PHE A 122 15.67 11.41 3.35
N ARG A 123 14.97 12.40 3.92
CA ARG A 123 14.15 12.22 5.13
C ARG A 123 12.69 12.37 4.76
N LEU A 124 11.87 11.45 5.26
CA LEU A 124 10.44 11.46 5.07
C LEU A 124 9.78 12.13 6.29
N GLY A 125 9.11 13.27 6.07
CA GLY A 125 8.45 14.02 7.14
C GLY A 125 7.05 13.48 7.48
N ASP A 126 6.48 13.94 8.59
CA ASP A 126 5.18 13.48 9.12
C ASP A 126 4.04 13.54 8.08
N ARG A 127 3.91 14.64 7.33
CA ARG A 127 2.92 14.76 6.24
C ARG A 127 3.11 13.71 5.15
N ALA A 128 4.36 13.46 4.79
CA ALA A 128 4.71 12.55 3.72
C ALA A 128 4.53 11.08 4.15
N LEU A 129 4.79 10.78 5.43
CA LEU A 129 4.42 9.51 6.06
C LEU A 129 2.90 9.29 6.03
N ALA A 130 2.11 10.29 6.44
CA ALA A 130 0.65 10.22 6.38
C ALA A 130 0.15 9.96 4.95
N THR A 131 0.70 10.67 3.95
CA THR A 131 0.39 10.40 2.53
C THR A 131 0.75 8.97 2.15
N TYR A 132 1.94 8.47 2.51
CA TYR A 132 2.35 7.11 2.15
C TYR A 132 1.47 6.04 2.80
N LEU A 133 1.15 6.19 4.08
CA LEU A 133 0.24 5.28 4.79
C LEU A 133 -1.14 5.27 4.13
N GLN A 134 -1.65 6.43 3.70
CA GLN A 134 -2.91 6.51 2.95
C GLN A 134 -2.81 5.83 1.58
N GLU A 135 -1.71 6.00 0.86
CA GLU A 135 -1.50 5.35 -0.44
C GLU A 135 -1.37 3.82 -0.33
N CYS A 136 -1.01 3.27 0.84
CA CYS A 136 -0.95 1.82 1.04
C CYS A 136 -2.31 1.13 0.85
N PHE A 137 -3.43 1.82 1.09
CA PHE A 137 -4.76 1.26 0.81
C PHE A 137 -5.05 1.08 -0.69
N LYS A 138 -4.25 1.71 -1.57
CA LYS A 138 -4.37 1.58 -3.03
C LYS A 138 -3.57 0.40 -3.59
N ILE A 139 -2.88 -0.38 -2.76
CA ILE A 139 -2.14 -1.56 -3.20
C ILE A 139 -3.14 -2.55 -3.81
N PRO A 140 -2.95 -2.95 -5.09
CA PRO A 140 -3.92 -3.78 -5.79
C PRO A 140 -4.06 -5.14 -5.10
N TYR A 141 -5.26 -5.68 -5.20
CA TYR A 141 -5.57 -7.06 -4.87
C TYR A 141 -5.34 -7.93 -6.11
N PHE A 142 -4.56 -8.99 -5.98
CA PHE A 142 -4.44 -9.99 -7.03
C PHE A 142 -5.23 -11.22 -6.58
N PRO A 143 -6.43 -11.49 -7.14
CA PRO A 143 -7.15 -12.71 -6.83
C PRO A 143 -6.24 -13.89 -7.14
N SER A 144 -6.02 -14.74 -6.13
CA SER A 144 -5.17 -15.92 -6.19
C SER A 144 -5.43 -16.67 -7.49
N VAL A 145 -4.43 -16.73 -8.38
CA VAL A 145 -4.48 -17.61 -9.53
C VAL A 145 -4.43 -19.05 -9.01
N SER A 146 -5.24 -19.94 -9.58
CA SER A 146 -5.26 -21.36 -9.20
C SER A 146 -3.83 -21.93 -9.16
N PRO A 147 -3.49 -22.83 -8.20
CA PRO A 147 -2.16 -23.41 -8.07
C PRO A 147 -1.59 -23.99 -9.37
N ASN A 148 -2.46 -24.35 -10.33
CA ASN A 148 -2.07 -24.90 -11.62
C ASN A 148 -1.35 -23.91 -12.56
N ASP A 149 -1.50 -22.59 -12.41
CA ASP A 149 -0.87 -21.61 -13.32
C ASP A 149 0.50 -21.11 -12.82
N LEU A 150 0.86 -21.37 -11.56
CA LEU A 150 2.15 -21.00 -10.98
C LEU A 150 3.27 -21.97 -11.37
N ASN A 151 2.91 -23.20 -11.76
CA ASN A 151 3.89 -24.23 -12.08
C ASN A 151 4.64 -23.96 -13.40
N ASP A 152 4.14 -23.06 -14.24
CA ASP A 152 4.73 -22.75 -15.56
C ASP A 152 5.76 -21.60 -15.52
N LYS A 153 5.87 -20.85 -14.40
CA LYS A 153 6.79 -19.69 -14.29
C LYS A 153 8.14 -19.99 -13.61
N PHE A 154 8.32 -21.19 -13.04
CA PHE A 154 9.54 -21.58 -12.32
C PHE A 154 10.28 -22.79 -12.90
N HIS A 155 9.86 -23.32 -14.05
CA HIS A 155 10.60 -24.38 -14.74
C HIS A 155 11.40 -23.84 -15.93
N PRO A 156 12.75 -23.83 -15.89
CA PRO A 156 13.52 -23.74 -17.11
C PRO A 156 13.24 -24.99 -17.94
N LYS A 157 12.70 -24.82 -19.15
CA LYS A 157 12.51 -25.91 -20.12
C LYS A 157 13.88 -26.54 -20.42
N GLY A 158 14.12 -27.76 -19.95
CA GLY A 158 15.26 -28.55 -20.42
C GLY A 158 15.57 -29.81 -19.61
N GLY A 159 15.44 -30.97 -20.27
CA GLY A 159 16.31 -32.13 -20.00
C GLY A 159 15.77 -33.21 -19.05
N ARG A 160 15.39 -34.36 -19.62
CA ARG A 160 15.33 -35.62 -18.86
C ARG A 160 16.75 -35.97 -18.40
N GLY A 161 17.04 -35.80 -17.12
CA GLY A 161 18.33 -36.16 -16.55
C GLY A 161 18.32 -36.14 -15.03
N ASN A 162 18.39 -37.34 -14.46
CA ASN A 162 18.73 -37.73 -13.09
C ASN A 162 18.16 -36.98 -11.87
N ARG A 163 17.57 -37.79 -10.98
CA ARG A 163 16.92 -37.42 -9.73
C ARG A 163 17.99 -37.11 -8.66
N GLU A 164 18.60 -35.93 -8.74
CA GLU A 164 19.40 -35.37 -7.65
C GLU A 164 18.58 -34.31 -6.89
N LYS A 165 18.68 -34.37 -5.56
CA LYS A 165 17.91 -33.59 -4.58
C LYS A 165 18.00 -32.08 -4.86
N SER A 166 16.99 -31.55 -5.55
CA SER A 166 16.79 -30.11 -5.67
C SER A 166 16.20 -29.61 -4.36
N GLN A 167 16.99 -28.83 -3.61
CA GLN A 167 16.59 -28.20 -2.37
C GLN A 167 15.34 -27.33 -2.60
N HIS A 168 14.27 -27.65 -1.90
CA HIS A 168 13.03 -26.87 -1.82
C HIS A 168 13.37 -25.43 -1.39
N ASN A 169 13.05 -24.45 -2.24
CA ASN A 169 13.16 -23.02 -1.90
C ASN A 169 11.79 -22.40 -1.56
N GLN A 170 10.76 -23.22 -1.37
CA GLN A 170 9.46 -22.74 -0.87
C GLN A 170 9.53 -22.65 0.67
N PRO A 171 9.02 -21.56 1.26
CA PRO A 171 8.98 -21.42 2.71
C PRO A 171 8.06 -22.47 3.32
N ASP A 172 8.49 -23.02 4.46
CA ASP A 172 7.73 -24.01 5.21
C ASP A 172 6.39 -23.41 5.70
N SER A 173 5.32 -24.19 5.63
CA SER A 173 3.98 -23.76 6.01
C SER A 173 3.93 -23.24 7.46
N ASP A 174 4.73 -23.86 8.34
CA ASP A 174 4.82 -23.47 9.75
C ASP A 174 5.42 -22.06 9.95
N GLN A 175 6.27 -21.61 9.02
CA GLN A 175 6.85 -20.26 9.06
C GLN A 175 5.88 -19.18 8.60
N LEU A 176 4.83 -19.54 7.86
CA LEU A 176 3.84 -18.58 7.35
C LEU A 176 2.69 -18.36 8.33
N PHE A 177 2.48 -19.28 9.28
CA PHE A 177 1.38 -19.21 10.24
C PHE A 177 1.33 -17.89 11.02
N PRO A 178 2.44 -17.34 11.56
CA PRO A 178 2.38 -16.05 12.27
C PRO A 178 1.91 -14.89 11.38
N ILE A 179 2.31 -14.90 10.11
CA ILE A 179 1.93 -13.88 9.12
C ILE A 179 0.43 -13.98 8.82
N GLN A 180 -0.05 -15.20 8.60
CA GLN A 180 -1.47 -15.50 8.39
C GLN A 180 -2.33 -15.13 9.60
N TYR A 181 -1.86 -15.47 10.80
CA TYR A 181 -2.51 -15.15 12.07
C TYR A 181 -2.68 -13.64 12.26
N VAL A 182 -1.61 -12.86 12.06
CA VAL A 182 -1.68 -11.40 12.19
C VAL A 182 -2.59 -10.79 11.13
N HIS A 183 -2.54 -11.27 9.89
CA HIS A 183 -3.47 -10.82 8.83
C HIS A 183 -4.93 -11.10 9.20
N ALA A 184 -5.24 -12.32 9.63
CA ALA A 184 -6.58 -12.74 10.08
C ALA A 184 -7.07 -11.88 11.25
N ARG A 185 -6.20 -11.63 12.23
CA ARG A 185 -6.48 -10.77 13.39
C ARG A 185 -6.77 -9.33 12.99
N CYS A 186 -6.01 -8.78 12.05
CA CYS A 186 -6.30 -7.44 11.52
C CYS A 186 -7.71 -7.41 10.90
N CYS A 187 -8.08 -8.43 10.14
CA CYS A 187 -9.41 -8.52 9.53
C CYS A 187 -10.53 -8.56 10.58
N SER A 188 -10.40 -9.40 11.62
CA SER A 188 -11.37 -9.47 12.73
C SER A 188 -11.50 -8.13 13.47
N LEU A 189 -10.38 -7.43 13.71
CA LEU A 189 -10.39 -6.14 14.41
C LEU A 189 -10.99 -5.01 13.57
N LEU A 190 -10.81 -5.03 12.26
CA LEU A 190 -11.43 -4.05 11.36
C LEU A 190 -12.96 -4.23 11.32
N ARG A 191 -13.45 -5.48 11.28
CA ARG A 191 -14.90 -5.76 11.40
C ARG A 191 -15.46 -5.32 12.73
N LEU A 192 -14.76 -5.64 13.83
CA LEU A 192 -15.17 -5.15 15.15
C LEU A 192 -15.21 -3.61 15.21
N ALA A 193 -14.29 -2.92 14.53
CA ALA A 193 -14.28 -1.46 14.50
C ALA A 193 -15.45 -0.87 13.70
N ASP A 194 -15.84 -1.54 12.62
CA ASP A 194 -17.01 -1.24 11.79
C ASP A 194 -18.31 -1.43 12.60
N GLU A 195 -18.50 -2.61 13.20
CA GLU A 195 -19.64 -2.91 14.09
C GLU A 195 -19.78 -1.91 15.24
N GLN A 196 -18.66 -1.40 15.74
CA GLN A 196 -18.59 -0.45 16.85
C GLN A 196 -18.72 1.03 16.41
N GLY A 197 -18.84 1.30 15.11
CA GLY A 197 -19.01 2.62 14.51
C GLY A 197 -17.77 3.51 14.53
N LEU A 198 -16.55 2.95 14.66
CA LEU A 198 -15.32 3.75 14.65
C LEU A 198 -14.87 4.09 13.22
N ILE A 199 -15.09 3.16 12.30
CA ILE A 199 -14.77 3.22 10.88
C ILE A 199 -15.93 2.63 10.07
N GLU A 200 -15.91 2.80 8.76
CA GLU A 200 -16.76 2.04 7.84
C GLU A 200 -15.87 1.23 6.89
N ILE A 201 -16.21 -0.03 6.65
CA ILE A 201 -15.48 -0.92 5.74
C ILE A 201 -16.34 -1.42 4.60
N THR A 202 -15.72 -1.76 3.47
CA THR A 202 -16.31 -2.64 2.46
C THR A 202 -15.77 -4.05 2.64
N ASP A 203 -16.67 -5.01 2.90
CA ASP A 203 -16.36 -6.44 2.98
C ASP A 203 -17.35 -7.21 2.11
N THR A 204 -16.99 -7.49 0.85
CA THR A 204 -17.88 -8.18 -0.09
C THR A 204 -17.87 -9.71 0.07
N GLY A 205 -17.44 -10.23 1.23
CA GLY A 205 -17.26 -11.66 1.48
C GLY A 205 -18.18 -12.31 2.52
N GLY A 206 -19.14 -11.58 3.08
CA GLY A 206 -20.06 -12.06 4.11
C GLY A 206 -21.53 -11.84 3.75
N GLY A 207 -22.02 -12.56 2.74
CA GLY A 207 -23.46 -12.74 2.56
C GLY A 207 -23.94 -13.82 3.51
N GLU A 208 -24.55 -13.43 4.63
CA GLU A 208 -25.46 -14.31 5.36
C GLU A 208 -26.72 -14.49 4.51
N ASP A 209 -26.91 -15.71 3.99
CA ASP A 209 -28.22 -16.28 3.74
C ASP A 209 -28.98 -16.32 5.06
N GLY A 210 -30.05 -15.55 5.18
CA GLY A 210 -31.02 -15.60 6.27
C GLY A 210 -31.99 -14.42 6.20
N GLY A 211 -33.29 -14.58 6.00
CA GLY A 211 -34.10 -15.77 5.80
C GLY A 211 -35.47 -15.33 5.31
N ASP A 212 -36.07 -16.19 4.49
CA ASP A 212 -37.49 -16.25 4.20
C ASP A 212 -38.31 -16.40 5.50
N GLY A 213 -39.47 -15.74 5.56
CA GLY A 213 -40.48 -15.98 6.60
C GLY A 213 -41.25 -14.74 7.05
N GLY A 214 -42.46 -14.56 6.51
CA GLY A 214 -43.58 -14.04 7.30
C GLY A 214 -44.49 -13.03 6.62
N ASP A 215 -45.42 -13.54 5.81
CA ASP A 215 -46.70 -12.87 5.54
C ASP A 215 -47.46 -12.57 6.85
N GLY A 216 -48.15 -11.43 6.90
CA GLY A 216 -49.05 -11.06 8.00
C GLY A 216 -49.67 -9.68 7.81
N GLU A 217 -50.98 -9.68 7.56
CA GLU A 217 -51.87 -8.62 7.07
C GLU A 217 -52.20 -7.46 8.03
N ASP A 218 -53.02 -6.54 7.47
CA ASP A 218 -53.83 -5.45 8.02
C ASP A 218 -53.17 -4.07 8.14
N GLY A 219 -53.71 -2.98 7.60
CA GLY A 219 -55.03 -2.72 7.01
C GLY A 219 -55.26 -1.20 7.10
N GLY A 220 -55.84 -0.56 6.10
CA GLY A 220 -56.11 0.88 6.15
C GLY A 220 -56.55 1.50 4.84
N ALA A 221 -57.87 1.51 4.64
CA ALA A 221 -58.58 2.04 3.49
C ALA A 221 -58.37 3.55 3.23
N GLY A 222 -58.50 3.95 1.97
CA GLY A 222 -58.61 5.34 1.51
C GLY A 222 -59.22 5.40 0.12
N GLU A 223 -60.38 6.05 0.02
CA GLU A 223 -61.40 5.99 -1.02
C GLU A 223 -61.04 6.54 -2.42
N ALA A 224 -61.66 5.87 -3.41
CA ALA A 224 -62.48 6.37 -4.54
C ALA A 224 -62.03 7.54 -5.45
N GLY A 225 -62.15 7.27 -6.75
CA GLY A 225 -62.26 8.27 -7.81
C GLY A 225 -62.49 7.65 -9.20
N GLU A 226 -63.76 7.52 -9.58
CA GLU A 226 -64.34 7.42 -10.95
C GLU A 226 -63.57 8.20 -12.03
N ALA A 227 -63.65 7.99 -13.35
CA ALA A 227 -64.40 7.14 -14.27
C ALA A 227 -63.75 7.32 -15.68
N GLY A 228 -64.10 6.49 -16.66
CA GLY A 228 -63.87 6.83 -18.07
C GLY A 228 -63.87 5.66 -19.05
N GLU A 229 -65.02 5.41 -19.67
CA GLU A 229 -65.27 4.46 -20.77
C GLU A 229 -64.49 4.76 -22.06
N ALA A 230 -64.24 3.72 -22.87
CA ALA A 230 -64.85 3.51 -24.20
C ALA A 230 -63.90 3.04 -25.32
N GLY A 231 -64.27 1.91 -25.94
CA GLY A 231 -64.12 1.58 -27.38
C GLY A 231 -62.70 1.26 -27.89
N GLY A 232 -62.45 0.32 -28.79
CA GLY A 232 -63.27 -0.49 -29.68
C GLY A 232 -62.32 -1.27 -30.63
N ALA A 233 -62.85 -2.32 -31.25
CA ALA A 233 -62.16 -3.38 -31.99
C ALA A 233 -61.43 -2.98 -33.30
N GLY A 234 -60.58 -3.88 -33.81
CA GLY A 234 -60.19 -3.91 -35.24
C GLY A 234 -58.98 -4.80 -35.56
N GLU A 235 -59.19 -5.77 -36.46
CA GLU A 235 -58.31 -6.87 -36.86
C GLU A 235 -57.13 -6.53 -37.80
N ALA A 236 -56.13 -7.44 -37.77
CA ALA A 236 -55.34 -8.06 -38.85
C ALA A 236 -54.69 -7.24 -40.00
N GLY A 237 -53.40 -7.53 -40.24
CA GLY A 237 -52.70 -7.20 -41.49
C GLY A 237 -51.22 -7.58 -41.51
N GLU A 238 -50.91 -8.61 -42.29
CA GLU A 238 -49.65 -9.21 -42.77
C GLU A 238 -48.32 -8.41 -42.90
N ALA A 239 -47.23 -9.17 -42.63
CA ALA A 239 -46.03 -9.41 -43.44
C ALA A 239 -44.84 -8.41 -43.53
N GLY A 240 -43.64 -9.03 -43.48
CA GLY A 240 -42.32 -8.47 -43.82
C GLY A 240 -41.44 -8.29 -42.56
N GLU A 241 -40.15 -8.60 -42.49
CA GLU A 241 -39.15 -9.20 -43.37
C GLU A 241 -37.92 -9.47 -42.47
N ALA A 242 -36.94 -10.21 -42.98
CA ALA A 242 -35.78 -10.79 -42.31
C ALA A 242 -34.97 -9.90 -41.33
N GLY A 243 -34.46 -10.54 -40.27
CA GLY A 243 -33.40 -10.04 -39.41
C GLY A 243 -32.72 -11.20 -38.69
N GLU A 244 -31.56 -11.60 -39.17
CA GLU A 244 -30.65 -12.56 -38.57
C GLU A 244 -30.26 -12.10 -37.15
N ALA A 245 -30.44 -12.97 -36.15
CA ALA A 245 -29.85 -12.80 -34.83
C ALA A 245 -29.28 -14.15 -34.39
N GLU A 246 -27.96 -14.24 -34.37
CA GLU A 246 -27.18 -15.32 -33.78
C GLU A 246 -27.66 -15.58 -32.35
N GLY A 247 -28.14 -16.78 -32.10
CA GLY A 247 -28.41 -17.28 -30.77
C GLY A 247 -27.10 -17.64 -30.08
N ASP A 248 -26.50 -16.68 -29.39
CA ASP A 248 -25.53 -16.95 -28.36
C ASP A 248 -26.25 -17.66 -27.20
N LYS A 249 -25.94 -18.95 -27.06
CA LYS A 249 -26.29 -19.70 -25.86
C LYS A 249 -25.55 -19.04 -24.71
N GLU A 250 -26.29 -18.39 -23.82
CA GLU A 250 -25.83 -18.06 -22.47
C GLU A 250 -25.45 -19.38 -21.77
N GLU A 251 -24.19 -19.80 -21.96
CA GLU A 251 -23.52 -20.65 -20.99
C GLU A 251 -23.52 -19.86 -19.69
N LEU A 252 -24.28 -20.39 -18.74
CA LEU A 252 -24.35 -20.03 -17.34
C LEU A 252 -22.92 -19.95 -16.76
N PHE A 253 -22.28 -18.78 -16.92
CA PHE A 253 -21.02 -18.49 -16.26
C PHE A 253 -21.29 -18.50 -14.76
N SER A 254 -20.81 -19.55 -14.10
CA SER A 254 -20.63 -19.55 -12.66
C SER A 254 -19.83 -18.31 -12.31
N VAL A 255 -20.50 -17.29 -11.75
CA VAL A 255 -19.85 -16.16 -11.12
C VAL A 255 -19.15 -16.73 -9.90
N THR A 256 -17.90 -17.17 -10.08
CA THR A 256 -16.98 -17.36 -8.96
C THR A 256 -16.73 -15.96 -8.41
N THR A 257 -17.57 -15.54 -7.48
CA THR A 257 -17.40 -14.33 -6.68
C THR A 257 -16.12 -14.52 -5.86
N HIS A 258 -14.98 -14.16 -6.43
CA HIS A 258 -13.78 -13.92 -5.65
C HIS A 258 -14.08 -12.71 -4.77
N PRO A 259 -14.18 -12.87 -3.45
CA PRO A 259 -14.58 -11.76 -2.61
C PRO A 259 -13.43 -10.77 -2.47
N SER A 260 -13.78 -9.50 -2.55
CA SER A 260 -12.84 -8.39 -2.45
C SER A 260 -12.32 -8.28 -1.02
N PRO A 261 -11.08 -7.81 -0.84
CA PRO A 261 -10.50 -7.65 0.48
C PRO A 261 -11.15 -6.48 1.25
N ILE A 262 -11.17 -6.62 2.59
CA ILE A 262 -11.60 -5.55 3.51
C ILE A 262 -10.86 -4.25 3.20
N THR A 263 -11.61 -3.17 2.99
CA THR A 263 -11.06 -1.84 2.76
C THR A 263 -11.77 -0.81 3.63
N ILE A 264 -11.02 0.06 4.30
CA ILE A 264 -11.59 1.16 5.08
C ILE A 264 -12.05 2.26 4.11
N ILE A 265 -13.35 2.57 4.12
CA ILE A 265 -13.95 3.62 3.27
C ILE A 265 -14.24 4.91 4.06
N TYR A 266 -14.37 4.83 5.38
CA TYR A 266 -14.49 5.99 6.25
C TYR A 266 -13.75 5.77 7.59
N PRO A 267 -13.03 6.79 8.12
CA PRO A 267 -12.74 8.08 7.50
C PRO A 267 -11.79 7.94 6.30
N ASN A 268 -12.00 8.76 5.27
CA ASN A 268 -11.11 8.82 4.11
C ASN A 268 -10.79 10.29 3.77
N PRO A 269 -9.54 10.76 3.98
CA PRO A 269 -8.39 10.00 4.48
C PRO A 269 -8.50 9.65 5.98
N ILE A 270 -7.72 8.67 6.42
CA ILE A 270 -7.55 8.39 7.86
C ILE A 270 -6.94 9.63 8.54
N PRO A 271 -7.35 10.00 9.77
CA PRO A 271 -6.84 11.17 10.50
C PRO A 271 -5.41 10.97 11.05
N TRP A 272 -4.45 10.75 10.16
CA TRP A 272 -3.05 10.48 10.50
C TRP A 272 -2.34 11.60 11.23
N LEU A 273 -2.74 12.85 11.00
CA LEU A 273 -2.05 14.05 11.44
C LEU A 273 -2.80 14.71 12.60
N GLN A 274 -2.06 15.28 13.54
CA GLN A 274 -2.61 16.12 14.60
C GLN A 274 -3.19 17.40 14.00
N ASP A 275 -4.30 17.88 14.54
CA ASP A 275 -4.89 19.15 14.12
C ASP A 275 -3.92 20.27 14.48
N ALA A 276 -3.62 21.15 13.52
CA ALA A 276 -2.82 22.33 13.81
C ALA A 276 -3.66 23.23 14.72
N GLY A 277 -3.36 23.27 16.01
CA GLY A 277 -3.97 24.25 16.90
C GLY A 277 -3.71 25.66 16.38
N ASP A 278 -4.59 26.61 16.72
CA ASP A 278 -4.51 28.05 16.34
C ASP A 278 -3.21 28.77 16.78
N SER A 279 -2.28 28.04 17.42
CA SER A 279 -0.95 28.50 17.78
C SER A 279 -0.01 28.41 16.57
N ASN A 280 0.02 29.50 15.81
CA ASN A 280 0.99 29.84 14.77
C ASN A 280 2.36 29.09 14.86
N ARG A 281 2.65 28.25 13.86
CA ARG A 281 3.93 27.54 13.55
C ARG A 281 4.25 26.20 14.23
N GLU A 282 3.29 25.48 14.81
CA GLU A 282 3.61 24.11 15.25
C GLU A 282 3.75 23.15 14.05
N SER A 283 4.86 22.41 14.01
CA SER A 283 5.15 21.48 12.92
C SER A 283 4.13 20.35 12.92
N VAL A 284 3.40 20.16 11.82
CA VAL A 284 2.44 19.06 11.66
C VAL A 284 3.10 17.72 12.03
N ARG A 285 2.51 17.01 13.00
CA ARG A 285 2.99 15.71 13.51
C ARG A 285 2.01 14.58 13.22
N LEU A 286 2.55 13.37 13.10
CA LEU A 286 1.75 12.15 13.09
C LEU A 286 1.05 11.98 14.46
N ARG A 287 -0.23 11.57 14.46
CA ARG A 287 -0.96 11.22 15.71
C ARG A 287 -0.39 9.97 16.35
N THR A 288 0.03 9.00 15.54
CA THR A 288 0.69 7.78 16.01
C THR A 288 2.15 8.09 16.31
N ASN A 289 2.48 8.30 17.58
CA ASN A 289 3.82 8.68 18.03
C ASN A 289 4.40 7.77 19.14
N HIS A 290 3.71 6.68 19.49
CA HIS A 290 4.21 5.70 20.43
C HIS A 290 5.37 4.89 19.79
N PRO A 291 6.43 4.53 20.54
CA PRO A 291 7.56 3.78 19.98
C PRO A 291 7.16 2.48 19.26
N ALA A 292 6.17 1.75 19.78
CA ALA A 292 5.65 0.54 19.13
C ALA A 292 4.87 0.81 17.83
N GLU A 293 4.19 1.96 17.70
CA GLU A 293 3.56 2.37 16.44
C GLU A 293 4.63 2.68 15.39
N TRP A 294 5.68 3.40 15.80
CA TRP A 294 6.81 3.71 14.94
C TRP A 294 7.56 2.47 14.48
N ASP A 295 7.80 1.51 15.37
CA ASP A 295 8.43 0.25 15.00
C ASP A 295 7.59 -0.51 13.95
N LEU A 296 6.27 -0.60 14.15
CA LEU A 296 5.37 -1.20 13.15
C LEU A 296 5.44 -0.47 11.80
N ILE A 297 5.34 0.86 11.79
CA ILE A 297 5.49 1.69 10.57
C ILE A 297 6.83 1.38 9.90
N VAL A 298 7.90 1.26 10.68
CA VAL A 298 9.23 0.98 10.16
C VAL A 298 9.27 -0.39 9.49
N GLN A 299 8.77 -1.45 10.13
CA GLN A 299 8.78 -2.80 9.57
C GLN A 299 7.90 -2.94 8.32
N LEU A 300 6.74 -2.26 8.29
CA LEU A 300 5.85 -2.25 7.13
C LEU A 300 6.54 -1.68 5.88
N PHE A 301 7.29 -0.59 6.05
CA PHE A 301 8.01 0.04 4.95
C PHE A 301 9.21 -0.80 4.51
N ASP A 302 9.93 -1.44 5.44
CA ASP A 302 10.97 -2.41 5.09
C ASP A 302 10.39 -3.55 4.26
N LEU A 303 9.22 -4.07 4.63
CA LEU A 303 8.54 -5.11 3.86
C LEU A 303 8.18 -4.62 2.46
N LEU A 304 7.60 -3.43 2.31
CA LEU A 304 7.26 -2.85 1.02
C LEU A 304 8.48 -2.62 0.12
N ASP A 305 9.65 -2.34 0.69
CA ASP A 305 10.90 -2.26 -0.07
C ASP A 305 11.47 -3.62 -0.43
N VAL A 306 11.39 -4.59 0.48
CA VAL A 306 11.91 -5.96 0.31
C VAL A 306 11.07 -6.76 -0.67
N ILE A 307 9.74 -6.60 -0.66
CA ILE A 307 8.80 -7.33 -1.52
C ILE A 307 8.98 -7.00 -3.01
N SER A 308 9.74 -5.95 -3.33
CA SER A 308 10.11 -5.58 -4.70
C SER A 308 11.35 -6.32 -5.22
N THR A 309 12.07 -7.04 -4.35
CA THR A 309 13.21 -7.91 -4.67
C THR A 309 12.73 -9.33 -4.97
N SER A 310 13.54 -10.19 -5.60
CA SER A 310 13.15 -11.58 -5.95
C SER A 310 13.52 -12.64 -4.88
N ASP A 311 13.66 -12.25 -3.62
CA ASP A 311 14.15 -13.13 -2.53
C ASP A 311 13.02 -13.52 -1.57
N CYS A 312 12.42 -14.69 -1.79
CA CYS A 312 11.29 -15.19 -1.01
C CYS A 312 11.62 -15.39 0.49
N GLN A 313 12.83 -15.83 0.83
CA GLN A 313 13.25 -16.03 2.22
C GLN A 313 13.32 -14.71 2.97
N ARG A 314 13.83 -13.66 2.29
CA ARG A 314 13.85 -12.31 2.84
C ARG A 314 12.44 -11.74 3.01
N TRP A 315 11.52 -12.04 2.09
CA TRP A 315 10.12 -11.63 2.22
C TRP A 315 9.48 -12.23 3.48
N VAL A 316 9.64 -13.55 3.69
CA VAL A 316 9.10 -14.24 4.86
C VAL A 316 9.70 -13.71 6.16
N LYS A 317 11.03 -13.57 6.22
CA LYS A 317 11.72 -12.99 7.37
C LYS A 317 11.17 -11.60 7.73
N GLN A 318 10.95 -10.76 6.71
CA GLN A 318 10.42 -9.42 6.93
C GLN A 318 8.93 -9.43 7.30
N GLY A 319 8.14 -10.37 6.77
CA GLY A 319 6.76 -10.60 7.19
C GLY A 319 6.63 -11.03 8.66
N LEU A 320 7.56 -11.88 9.14
CA LEU A 320 7.65 -12.24 10.55
C LEU A 320 8.00 -11.03 11.43
N ALA A 321 8.95 -10.19 11.00
CA ALA A 321 9.28 -8.95 11.72
C ALA A 321 8.09 -7.98 11.81
N VAL A 322 7.29 -7.86 10.74
CA VAL A 322 6.02 -7.10 10.78
C VAL A 322 5.03 -7.71 11.77
N SER A 323 4.94 -9.04 11.81
CA SER A 323 4.03 -9.74 12.72
C SER A 323 4.40 -9.51 14.19
N GLU A 324 5.68 -9.60 14.53
CA GLU A 324 6.20 -9.31 15.87
C GLU A 324 5.97 -7.83 16.27
N ALA A 325 6.29 -6.89 15.38
CA ALA A 325 6.07 -5.47 15.63
C ALA A 325 4.58 -5.12 15.80
N TYR A 326 3.71 -5.79 15.04
CA TYR A 326 2.26 -5.65 15.18
C TYR A 326 1.78 -6.11 16.56
N GLU A 327 2.26 -7.23 17.07
CA GLU A 327 1.89 -7.71 18.40
C GLU A 327 2.31 -6.72 19.50
N GLN A 328 3.51 -6.16 19.41
CA GLN A 328 3.96 -5.12 20.35
C GLN A 328 3.13 -3.85 20.24
N PHE A 329 2.81 -3.42 19.02
CA PHE A 329 1.88 -2.32 18.78
C PHE A 329 0.53 -2.59 19.45
N TYR A 330 -0.10 -3.74 19.17
CA TYR A 330 -1.43 -4.05 19.69
C TYR A 330 -1.45 -4.17 21.21
N LYS A 331 -0.37 -4.72 21.80
CA LYS A 331 -0.21 -4.84 23.25
C LYS A 331 -0.03 -3.49 23.95
N SER A 332 0.75 -2.58 23.35
CA SER A 332 1.12 -1.31 23.99
C SER A 332 0.18 -0.14 23.65
N CYS A 333 -0.55 -0.20 22.53
CA CYS A 333 -1.30 0.92 21.99
C CYS A 333 -2.81 0.65 22.06
N ARG A 334 -3.47 1.17 23.10
CA ARG A 334 -4.90 0.98 23.32
C ARG A 334 -5.74 1.65 22.23
N ILE A 335 -6.63 0.90 21.59
CA ILE A 335 -7.58 1.42 20.57
C ILE A 335 -8.97 1.60 21.19
N TRP A 336 -9.37 0.66 22.03
CA TRP A 336 -10.72 0.56 22.60
C TRP A 336 -10.86 1.23 23.97
N GLY A 337 -12.08 1.37 24.46
CA GLY A 337 -12.38 1.98 25.77
C GLY A 337 -12.06 3.48 25.80
N GLU A 338 -11.27 3.93 26.77
CA GLU A 338 -10.94 5.35 26.99
C GLU A 338 -10.51 6.09 25.72
N VAL A 339 -9.68 5.47 24.87
CA VAL A 339 -9.18 6.12 23.65
C VAL A 339 -10.30 6.31 22.63
N LYS A 340 -11.18 5.32 22.44
CA LYS A 340 -12.37 5.44 21.60
C LYS A 340 -13.28 6.60 22.05
N ILE A 341 -13.41 6.79 23.36
CA ILE A 341 -14.34 7.77 23.97
C ILE A 341 -13.75 9.18 23.95
N HIS A 342 -12.48 9.33 24.30
CA HIS A 342 -11.85 10.63 24.53
C HIS A 342 -10.97 11.11 23.38
N ASP A 343 -10.46 10.22 22.53
CA ASP A 343 -9.58 10.54 21.40
C ASP A 343 -9.89 9.64 20.19
N LEU A 344 -11.10 9.81 19.66
CA LEU A 344 -11.57 9.10 18.47
C LEU A 344 -10.62 9.26 17.26
N PRO A 345 -10.03 10.44 16.97
CA PRO A 345 -9.04 10.58 15.90
C PRO A 345 -7.80 9.68 16.09
N LEU A 346 -7.26 9.56 17.31
CA LEU A 346 -6.15 8.64 17.58
C LEU A 346 -6.57 7.18 17.43
N ALA A 347 -7.77 6.80 17.92
CA ALA A 347 -8.30 5.46 17.73
C ALA A 347 -8.41 5.11 16.23
N ARG A 348 -8.94 6.03 15.42
CA ARG A 348 -9.03 5.90 13.95
C ARG A 348 -7.67 5.81 13.28
N ALA A 349 -6.67 6.60 13.72
CA ALA A 349 -5.32 6.51 13.19
C ALA A 349 -4.66 5.15 13.49
N ARG A 350 -4.86 4.60 14.69
CA ARG A 350 -4.40 3.24 15.06
C ARG A 350 -5.11 2.16 14.27
N LEU A 351 -6.43 2.28 14.04
CA LEU A 351 -7.17 1.41 13.14
C LEU A 351 -6.67 1.51 11.69
N GLY A 352 -6.25 2.71 11.27
CA GLY A 352 -5.52 2.90 10.02
C GLY A 352 -4.25 2.05 9.95
N LEU A 353 -3.43 2.01 11.01
CA LEU A 353 -2.23 1.13 11.05
C LEU A 353 -2.59 -0.35 10.96
N ILE A 354 -3.69 -0.78 11.58
CA ILE A 354 -4.23 -2.14 11.42
C ILE A 354 -4.62 -2.39 9.96
N GLY A 355 -5.32 -1.44 9.33
CA GLY A 355 -5.70 -1.50 7.92
C GLY A 355 -4.50 -1.60 6.98
N VAL A 356 -3.47 -0.77 7.18
CA VAL A 356 -2.23 -0.84 6.39
C VAL A 356 -1.54 -2.19 6.60
N THR A 357 -1.46 -2.69 7.84
CA THR A 357 -0.88 -4.01 8.13
C THR A 357 -1.62 -5.12 7.39
N GLN A 358 -2.95 -5.09 7.42
CA GLN A 358 -3.80 -6.03 6.70
C GLN A 358 -3.48 -6.03 5.20
N VAL A 359 -3.43 -4.86 4.55
CA VAL A 359 -3.19 -4.77 3.11
C VAL A 359 -1.78 -5.23 2.73
N VAL A 360 -0.77 -4.85 3.52
CA VAL A 360 0.63 -5.20 3.25
C VAL A 360 0.88 -6.70 3.43
N LEU A 361 0.37 -7.31 4.51
CA LEU A 361 0.50 -8.75 4.74
C LEU A 361 -0.30 -9.56 3.72
N ARG A 362 -1.49 -9.09 3.31
CA ARG A 362 -2.25 -9.68 2.21
C ARG A 362 -1.42 -9.75 0.94
N SER A 363 -0.81 -8.63 0.55
CA SER A 363 0.05 -8.55 -0.65
C SER A 363 1.26 -9.49 -0.57
N LEU A 364 1.84 -9.66 0.63
CA LEU A 364 2.91 -10.63 0.87
C LEU A 364 2.43 -12.08 0.67
N LEU A 365 1.31 -12.46 1.30
CA LEU A 365 0.77 -13.82 1.21
C LEU A 365 0.38 -14.19 -0.23
N GLU A 366 -0.25 -13.26 -0.96
CA GLU A 366 -0.56 -13.41 -2.39
C GLU A 366 0.72 -13.64 -3.23
N LYS A 367 1.78 -12.87 -2.97
CA LYS A 367 3.07 -13.05 -3.66
C LYS A 367 3.76 -14.37 -3.33
N LEU A 368 3.52 -14.92 -2.15
CA LEU A 368 4.00 -16.25 -1.76
C LEU A 368 3.11 -17.37 -2.33
N GLY A 369 2.00 -17.05 -2.99
CA GLY A 369 1.06 -18.02 -3.55
C GLY A 369 0.19 -18.70 -2.50
N VAL A 370 0.01 -18.08 -1.33
CA VAL A 370 -0.76 -18.64 -0.21
C VAL A 370 -1.99 -17.77 0.06
N SER A 371 -3.12 -18.41 0.38
CA SER A 371 -4.35 -17.71 0.71
C SER A 371 -4.21 -16.92 2.02
N ALA A 372 -4.69 -15.68 2.02
CA ALA A 372 -4.74 -14.83 3.21
C ALA A 372 -6.03 -15.12 4.00
N PRO A 373 -5.97 -15.59 5.27
CA PRO A 373 -7.16 -15.97 6.00
C PRO A 373 -8.08 -14.77 6.29
N ARG A 374 -9.39 -15.00 6.33
CA ARG A 374 -10.37 -13.90 6.42
C ARG A 374 -10.62 -13.40 7.84
N ALA A 375 -10.46 -14.26 8.83
CA ALA A 375 -10.70 -13.98 10.25
C ALA A 375 -10.01 -15.06 11.09
N LEU A 376 -9.81 -14.77 12.38
CA LEU A 376 -9.38 -15.75 13.37
C LEU A 376 -10.50 -16.72 13.75
#